data_AF-A0A3Q9W2Y1-F1
#
_entry.id   AF-A0A3Q9W2Y1-F1
#
_cell.length_a   1.000
_cell.length_b   1.000
_cell.length_c   1.000
_cell.angle_alpha   90.00
_cell.angle_beta   90.00
_cell.angle_gamma   90.00
#
_symmetry.space_group_name_H-M   'P 1'
#
loop_
_entity.id
_entity.type
_entity.pdbx_description
1 polymer ?
#
loop_
_entity_poly.entity_id
_entity_poly.type
_entity_poly.pdbx_seq_one_letter_code
_entity_poly.pdbx_strand_id
1 'polypeptide(L)'
;MRYHECRTYYLKSGAASRLIWKPNAYQMLSSPLMDVQFGYRRDNKEDTNYYSMLGAQDLAFWNVEYFVSGTDGAVVDQGRLKGKREDGKGRLLGELKATQVEVGDILATHIGAGQPSGQGVGVRVADKPLHNETQEQSVQISGSVQAGWDVELYHNGLLVAQQLQIQTGRYDFDRIPLYFGSNQFELVKYGPQGQVEREQRSYFVEGTGLDSGQGYFDVSVTDVGGSVFNNDSAPTSRSGWQFDGRYDIGISEALSAYAGISQALTNESQTERVLTAGGTLSLWKKMLLNLDLSHDSDTQHQAQLSARTEWAGQAISTSWQTQRRRLTSGQTGEEYRHSQGLNMVMSGSVDVFDKPLSYQNQIQWNRTDQGSEYTVLTNRVGMSFGRVNISNQLQRQSSSSAAEHATAGQLRFQTRLGRVFGRLILDYDLHPYSELTAYETRFYRSLNEQFNVELSFRETLDTDYQKSELGLNWLGDKIRLNSQLSYDSDDEWELGVNGQFSFGYHNESEQLLVSQRRLASNGAVLVKVYLDHNANGIFDADDEVVPDVRIRALQNYMQGKTDEQGLVLLSGMPVNQKTDMVIDTQSLEMPFVIPASEGVAITPRRGYVEYLEFPL
;
A
#
# COMPACT_ATOMS: atom_id res chain seq x y z
N MET A 1 14.00 5.45 -43.74
CA MET A 1 15.20 5.61 -42.89
C MET A 1 15.06 6.90 -42.06
N ARG A 2 14.58 6.78 -40.82
CA ARG A 2 14.85 7.71 -39.72
C ARG A 2 14.93 6.84 -38.47
N TYR A 3 16.12 6.75 -37.92
CA TYR A 3 16.43 6.01 -36.70
C TYR A 3 15.70 6.67 -35.54
N HIS A 4 14.83 5.93 -34.85
CA HIS A 4 14.45 6.25 -33.49
C HIS A 4 15.24 5.30 -32.58
N GLU A 5 16.33 5.83 -32.01
CA GLU A 5 17.03 5.18 -30.91
C GLU A 5 16.06 4.96 -29.77
N CYS A 6 15.72 3.69 -29.53
CA CYS A 6 15.08 3.26 -28.30
C CYS A 6 16.14 3.34 -27.21
N ARG A 7 16.22 4.49 -26.51
CA ARG A 7 17.02 4.59 -25.30
C ARG A 7 16.36 3.77 -24.21
N THR A 8 16.91 2.59 -23.98
CA THR A 8 16.66 1.75 -22.80
C THR A 8 17.10 2.55 -21.58
N TYR A 9 16.14 3.05 -20.79
CA TYR A 9 16.45 3.63 -19.48
C TYR A 9 16.83 2.46 -18.56
N TYR A 10 18.13 2.29 -18.34
CA TYR A 10 18.59 1.61 -17.14
C TYR A 10 17.99 2.37 -15.94
N LEU A 11 17.16 1.69 -15.15
CA LEU A 11 16.76 2.11 -13.82
C LEU A 11 18.04 2.22 -12.97
N LYS A 12 18.73 3.35 -13.07
CA LYS A 12 19.65 3.77 -12.02
C LYS A 12 18.81 3.92 -10.77
N SER A 13 19.27 3.33 -9.67
CA SER A 13 18.86 3.72 -8.32
C SER A 13 18.71 5.25 -8.29
N GLY A 14 17.52 5.72 -7.90
CA GLY A 14 17.19 7.15 -7.93
C GLY A 14 18.31 7.96 -7.30
N ALA A 15 18.85 8.94 -8.04
CA ALA A 15 19.97 9.73 -7.56
C ALA A 15 19.59 10.40 -6.23
N ALA A 16 20.38 10.16 -5.19
CA ALA A 16 20.19 10.78 -3.88
C ALA A 16 20.08 12.31 -4.02
N SER A 17 19.16 12.91 -3.27
CA SER A 17 18.96 14.37 -3.25
C SER A 17 20.25 15.08 -2.85
N ARG A 18 20.62 16.11 -3.63
CA ARG A 18 21.90 16.82 -3.49
C ARG A 18 21.75 18.25 -2.99
N LEU A 19 20.56 18.83 -3.06
CA LEU A 19 20.32 20.21 -2.66
C LEU A 19 20.25 20.37 -1.14
N ILE A 20 20.41 21.63 -0.71
CA ILE A 20 20.27 22.03 0.70
C ILE A 20 18.87 21.65 1.17
N TRP A 21 18.79 20.94 2.29
CA TRP A 21 17.52 20.49 2.83
C TRP A 21 16.83 21.59 3.64
N LYS A 22 15.60 21.94 3.25
CA LYS A 22 14.71 22.78 4.04
C LYS A 22 14.03 21.92 5.11
N PRO A 23 14.23 22.23 6.42
CA PRO A 23 13.54 21.53 7.48
C PRO A 23 12.05 21.82 7.46
N ASN A 24 11.24 20.77 7.63
CA ASN A 24 9.80 20.89 7.79
C ASN A 24 9.42 20.51 9.23
N ALA A 25 9.42 21.51 10.12
CA ALA A 25 9.11 21.31 11.53
C ALA A 25 7.60 21.21 11.77
N TYR A 26 7.21 20.38 12.73
CA TYR A 26 5.81 20.30 13.17
C TYR A 26 5.37 21.65 13.72
N GLN A 27 4.15 22.06 13.39
CA GLN A 27 3.57 23.33 13.83
C GLN A 27 2.62 23.15 15.02
N MET A 28 2.38 24.23 15.78
CA MET A 28 1.37 24.23 16.84
C MET A 28 -0.05 24.08 16.28
N LEU A 29 -0.32 24.69 15.13
CA LEU A 29 -1.55 24.53 14.38
C LEU A 29 -1.22 24.81 12.91
N SER A 30 -1.28 23.78 12.06
CA SER A 30 -1.27 23.98 10.61
C SER A 30 -2.70 24.04 10.09
N SER A 31 -2.86 24.49 8.85
CA SER A 31 -4.13 24.45 8.18
C SER A 31 -4.59 23.00 7.93
N PRO A 32 -5.89 22.68 8.09
CA PRO A 32 -6.43 21.37 7.77
C PRO A 32 -6.35 21.10 6.28
N LEU A 33 -5.91 19.88 5.94
CA LEU A 33 -6.11 19.28 4.62
C LEU A 33 -7.15 18.18 4.75
N MET A 34 -8.07 18.12 3.80
CA MET A 34 -9.20 17.21 3.83
C MET A 34 -9.46 16.65 2.43
N ASP A 35 -9.52 15.34 2.34
CA ASP A 35 -9.89 14.56 1.16
C ASP A 35 -11.33 14.06 1.38
N VAL A 36 -12.25 14.50 0.53
CA VAL A 36 -13.68 14.20 0.64
C VAL A 36 -14.11 13.34 -0.53
N GLN A 37 -14.86 12.29 -0.23
CA GLN A 37 -15.54 11.43 -1.18
C GLN A 37 -17.01 11.33 -0.81
N PHE A 38 -17.88 11.38 -1.81
CA PHE A 38 -19.31 11.17 -1.66
C PHE A 38 -19.81 10.31 -2.81
N GLY A 39 -20.93 9.64 -2.60
CA GLY A 39 -21.57 8.85 -3.63
C GLY A 39 -23.04 8.59 -3.36
N TYR A 40 -23.75 8.36 -4.44
CA TYR A 40 -25.12 7.89 -4.46
C TYR A 40 -25.15 6.59 -5.25
N ARG A 41 -25.79 5.57 -4.70
CA ARG A 41 -25.97 4.28 -5.35
C ARG A 41 -27.43 3.92 -5.30
N ARG A 42 -27.95 3.32 -6.36
CA ARG A 42 -29.32 2.84 -6.41
C ARG A 42 -29.36 1.53 -7.15
N ASP A 43 -30.06 0.56 -6.57
CA ASP A 43 -30.37 -0.70 -7.21
C ASP A 43 -31.89 -0.92 -7.28
N ASN A 44 -32.30 -2.14 -7.63
CA ASN A 44 -33.72 -2.53 -7.74
C ASN A 44 -34.51 -2.36 -6.42
N LYS A 45 -33.84 -2.43 -5.27
CA LYS A 45 -34.45 -2.57 -3.94
C LYS A 45 -34.29 -1.29 -3.12
N GLU A 46 -33.11 -0.68 -3.15
CA GLU A 46 -32.74 0.41 -2.27
C GLU A 46 -31.91 1.50 -2.95
N ASP A 47 -31.85 2.65 -2.30
CA ASP A 47 -30.91 3.70 -2.62
C ASP A 47 -30.06 4.04 -1.40
N THR A 48 -28.76 4.15 -1.64
CA THR A 48 -27.74 4.35 -0.62
C THR A 48 -27.00 5.65 -0.88
N ASN A 49 -26.94 6.52 0.12
CA ASN A 49 -26.03 7.67 0.09
C ASN A 49 -24.84 7.36 0.99
N TYR A 50 -23.62 7.62 0.52
CA TYR A 50 -22.44 7.40 1.35
C TYR A 50 -21.44 8.53 1.19
N TYR A 51 -20.69 8.78 2.24
CA TYR A 51 -19.59 9.73 2.22
C TYR A 51 -18.45 9.25 3.09
N SER A 52 -17.25 9.72 2.75
CA SER A 52 -16.06 9.56 3.58
C SER A 52 -15.20 10.81 3.48
N MET A 53 -14.51 11.10 4.58
CA MET A 53 -13.63 12.23 4.70
C MET A 53 -12.40 11.79 5.47
N LEU A 54 -11.24 12.07 4.88
CA LEU A 54 -9.95 11.86 5.51
C LEU A 54 -9.28 13.22 5.64
N GLY A 55 -8.83 13.59 6.83
CA GLY A 55 -8.09 14.81 7.01
C GLY A 55 -6.80 14.60 7.79
N ALA A 56 -5.88 15.55 7.64
CA ALA A 56 -4.64 15.58 8.36
C ALA A 56 -4.16 17.02 8.57
N GLN A 57 -3.58 17.30 9.74
CA GLN A 57 -3.00 18.59 10.08
C GLN A 57 -2.00 18.46 11.25
N ASP A 58 -1.11 19.43 11.40
CA ASP A 58 -0.31 19.57 12.61
C ASP A 58 -1.14 20.26 13.71
N LEU A 59 -1.24 19.65 14.89
CA LEU A 59 -1.87 20.18 16.08
C LEU A 59 -0.98 19.91 17.30
N ALA A 60 -0.66 20.94 18.06
CA ALA A 60 0.22 20.87 19.22
C ALA A 60 1.56 20.16 18.95
N PHE A 61 2.17 20.38 17.77
CA PHE A 61 3.41 19.74 17.31
C PHE A 61 3.29 18.22 17.03
N TRP A 62 2.08 17.72 16.82
CA TRP A 62 1.78 16.36 16.36
C TRP A 62 1.07 16.41 15.02
N ASN A 63 1.35 15.46 14.14
CA ASN A 63 0.54 15.25 12.96
C ASN A 63 -0.70 14.44 13.36
N VAL A 64 -1.86 15.06 13.28
CA VAL A 64 -3.14 14.46 13.62
C VAL A 64 -3.83 14.06 12.32
N GLU A 65 -4.01 12.76 12.12
CA GLU A 65 -4.78 12.15 11.03
C GLU A 65 -6.16 11.75 11.56
N TYR A 66 -7.21 12.03 10.80
CA TYR A 66 -8.58 11.62 11.15
C TYR A 66 -9.34 11.14 9.92
N PHE A 67 -10.24 10.19 10.13
CA PHE A 67 -11.10 9.62 9.11
C PHE A 67 -12.51 9.50 9.65
N VAL A 68 -13.52 9.84 8.85
CA VAL A 68 -14.93 9.60 9.15
C VAL A 68 -15.65 9.15 7.89
N SER A 69 -16.59 8.22 8.01
CA SER A 69 -17.48 7.81 6.94
C SER A 69 -18.89 7.55 7.47
N GLY A 70 -19.88 7.66 6.60
CA GLY A 70 -21.28 7.42 6.94
C GLY A 70 -22.11 7.02 5.73
N THR A 71 -23.19 6.30 6.00
CA THR A 71 -24.13 5.72 5.03
C THR A 71 -25.56 6.08 5.44
N ASP A 72 -26.43 6.35 4.47
CA ASP A 72 -27.89 6.53 4.65
C ASP A 72 -28.31 7.57 5.69
N GLY A 73 -27.52 8.63 5.82
CA GLY A 73 -27.81 9.77 6.69
C GLY A 73 -27.31 9.62 8.13
N ALA A 74 -26.65 8.51 8.47
CA ALA A 74 -25.87 8.42 9.70
C ALA A 74 -24.69 9.41 9.67
N VAL A 75 -24.45 10.12 10.78
CA VAL A 75 -23.42 11.18 10.86
C VAL A 75 -22.00 10.59 10.90
N VAL A 76 -21.81 9.44 11.53
CA VAL A 76 -20.55 8.68 11.54
C VAL A 76 -20.88 7.19 11.76
N ASP A 77 -20.57 6.34 10.78
CA ASP A 77 -20.59 4.87 10.91
C ASP A 77 -19.24 4.35 11.35
N GLN A 78 -18.17 4.91 10.76
CA GLN A 78 -16.79 4.58 11.09
C GLN A 78 -15.98 5.85 11.25
N GLY A 79 -15.24 5.95 12.34
CA GLY A 79 -14.35 7.04 12.66
C GLY A 79 -12.99 6.51 13.12
N ARG A 80 -11.92 7.25 12.79
CA ARG A 80 -10.58 7.02 13.33
C ARG A 80 -9.87 8.34 13.60
N LEU A 81 -9.08 8.38 14.66
CA LEU A 81 -8.24 9.50 15.05
C LEU A 81 -6.87 8.98 15.48
N LYS A 82 -5.80 9.51 14.88
CA LYS A 82 -4.43 9.14 15.22
C LYS A 82 -3.54 10.37 15.27
N GLY A 83 -2.87 10.58 16.40
CA GLY A 83 -1.76 11.50 16.53
C GLY A 83 -0.44 10.79 16.28
N LYS A 84 0.45 11.37 15.48
CA LYS A 84 1.75 10.82 15.15
C LYS A 84 2.86 11.87 15.23
N ARG A 85 4.01 11.45 15.75
CA ARG A 85 5.23 12.24 15.77
C ARG A 85 6.42 11.39 15.34
N GLU A 86 7.20 11.90 14.39
CA GLU A 86 8.37 11.22 13.84
C GLU A 86 9.62 12.12 13.90
N ASP A 87 10.76 11.53 14.23
CA ASP A 87 12.08 12.16 14.11
C ASP A 87 13.13 11.10 13.70
N GLY A 88 13.60 11.19 12.46
CA GLY A 88 14.59 10.24 11.92
C GLY A 88 15.97 10.27 12.60
N LYS A 89 16.25 11.24 13.48
CA LYS A 89 17.48 11.31 14.27
C LYS A 89 17.34 10.70 15.67
N GLY A 90 16.18 10.15 16.01
CA GLY A 90 15.96 9.51 17.32
C GLY A 90 16.01 10.52 18.46
N ARG A 91 15.37 11.68 18.30
CA ARG A 91 15.35 12.75 19.32
C ARG A 91 14.08 12.77 20.17
N LEU A 92 13.14 11.85 19.93
CA LEU A 92 11.93 11.76 20.73
C LEU A 92 12.22 11.01 22.04
N LEU A 93 11.56 11.43 23.12
CA LEU A 93 11.63 10.78 24.44
C LEU A 93 13.06 10.66 25.05
N GLY A 94 13.98 11.56 24.68
CA GLY A 94 15.28 11.71 25.34
C GLY A 94 16.19 10.47 25.20
N GLU A 95 16.50 9.82 26.33
CA GLU A 95 17.43 8.68 26.38
C GLU A 95 16.93 7.45 25.62
N LEU A 96 15.62 7.32 25.43
CA LEU A 96 15.02 6.23 24.63
C LEU A 96 15.35 6.35 23.14
N LYS A 97 15.83 7.52 22.69
CA LYS A 97 16.16 7.80 21.29
C LYS A 97 15.05 7.41 20.31
N ALA A 98 13.79 7.55 20.74
CA ALA A 98 12.65 7.13 19.94
C ALA A 98 12.60 7.93 18.63
N THR A 99 12.23 7.25 17.56
CA THR A 99 12.07 7.82 16.22
C THR A 99 10.60 8.02 15.88
N GLN A 100 9.70 7.27 16.52
CA GLN A 100 8.26 7.32 16.28
C GLN A 100 7.47 7.23 17.59
N VAL A 101 6.44 8.07 17.71
CA VAL A 101 5.40 7.96 18.75
C VAL A 101 4.04 8.13 18.09
N GLU A 102 3.12 7.19 18.37
CA GLU A 102 1.76 7.17 17.83
C GLU A 102 0.76 7.04 18.98
N VAL A 103 -0.38 7.74 18.88
CA VAL A 103 -1.47 7.73 19.88
C VAL A 103 -2.83 7.74 19.17
N GLY A 104 -3.83 7.04 19.69
CA GLY A 104 -5.19 6.96 19.11
C GLY A 104 -5.41 5.62 18.43
N ASP A 105 -6.15 5.59 17.32
CA ASP A 105 -6.37 4.37 16.52
C ASP A 105 -5.07 3.96 15.80
N ILE A 106 -4.35 2.99 16.36
CA ILE A 106 -3.03 2.55 15.93
C ILE A 106 -3.01 1.05 15.61
N LEU A 107 -1.91 0.61 14.98
CA LEU A 107 -1.55 -0.80 14.99
C LEU A 107 -0.72 -1.09 16.23
N ALA A 108 -1.07 -2.19 16.90
CA ALA A 108 -0.22 -2.77 17.92
C ALA A 108 1.11 -3.24 17.32
N THR A 109 2.15 -3.24 18.13
CA THR A 109 3.48 -3.75 17.79
C THR A 109 3.39 -5.20 17.32
N HIS A 110 4.01 -5.50 16.17
CA HIS A 110 4.15 -6.87 15.71
C HIS A 110 5.23 -7.61 16.49
N ILE A 111 4.84 -8.57 17.32
CA ILE A 111 5.75 -9.27 18.23
C ILE A 111 6.56 -10.40 17.57
N GLY A 112 6.20 -10.89 16.39
CA GLY A 112 6.94 -11.93 15.67
C GLY A 112 6.07 -12.81 14.76
N ALA A 113 6.73 -13.69 14.01
CA ALA A 113 6.07 -14.49 12.98
C ALA A 113 4.91 -15.34 13.54
N GLY A 114 3.84 -15.45 12.74
CA GLY A 114 2.64 -16.19 13.12
C GLY A 114 1.63 -15.43 14.00
N GLN A 115 2.04 -14.32 14.64
CA GLN A 115 1.16 -13.51 15.48
C GLN A 115 0.63 -12.28 14.71
N PRO A 116 -0.69 -12.14 14.51
CA PRO A 116 -1.24 -10.95 13.88
C PRO A 116 -1.05 -9.73 14.79
N SER A 117 -0.72 -8.57 14.22
CA SER A 117 -0.80 -7.29 14.94
C SER A 117 -2.27 -6.90 15.14
N GLY A 118 -2.62 -6.56 16.38
CA GLY A 118 -3.96 -6.04 16.69
C GLY A 118 -4.14 -4.62 16.16
N GLN A 119 -5.38 -4.25 15.85
CA GLN A 119 -5.75 -2.85 15.63
C GLN A 119 -6.58 -2.39 16.82
N GLY A 120 -6.36 -1.16 17.28
CA GLY A 120 -7.05 -0.67 18.47
C GLY A 120 -6.65 0.75 18.86
N VAL A 121 -7.26 1.26 19.92
CA VAL A 121 -6.89 2.55 20.51
C VAL A 121 -5.73 2.35 21.47
N GLY A 122 -4.67 3.14 21.36
CA GLY A 122 -3.54 3.00 22.25
C GLY A 122 -2.40 3.98 22.04
N VAL A 123 -1.24 3.59 22.53
CA VAL A 123 0.03 4.31 22.39
C VAL A 123 1.08 3.33 21.87
N ARG A 124 1.90 3.76 20.92
CA ARG A 124 3.05 3.01 20.42
C ARG A 124 4.30 3.89 20.36
N VAL A 125 5.43 3.32 20.72
CA VAL A 125 6.74 3.96 20.70
C VAL A 125 7.73 3.01 20.04
N ALA A 126 8.52 3.53 19.10
CA ALA A 126 9.58 2.76 18.44
C ALA A 126 10.80 3.63 18.16
N ASP A 127 11.97 3.00 18.03
CA ASP A 127 13.23 3.62 17.60
C ASP A 127 13.70 3.13 16.21
N LYS A 128 12.86 2.35 15.52
CA LYS A 128 13.13 1.86 14.15
C LYS A 128 13.33 3.03 13.17
N PRO A 129 14.26 2.94 12.19
CA PRO A 129 14.45 4.00 11.21
C PRO A 129 13.19 4.23 10.36
N LEU A 130 12.93 5.48 9.97
CA LEU A 130 11.74 5.84 9.18
C LEU A 130 11.75 5.33 7.72
N HIS A 131 12.90 4.86 7.23
CA HIS A 131 13.11 4.47 5.82
C HIS A 131 13.89 3.15 5.64
N ASN A 132 14.56 2.68 6.69
CA ASN A 132 15.21 1.37 6.69
C ASN A 132 14.39 0.47 7.59
N GLU A 133 13.55 -0.35 6.98
CA GLU A 133 12.84 -1.38 7.74
C GLU A 133 13.81 -2.52 8.06
N THR A 134 13.84 -2.91 9.33
CA THR A 134 14.52 -4.12 9.80
C THR A 134 14.07 -5.28 8.91
N GLN A 135 15.00 -6.08 8.37
CA GLN A 135 14.64 -7.14 7.42
C GLN A 135 13.94 -8.30 8.12
N GLU A 136 12.63 -8.17 8.22
CA GLU A 136 11.73 -9.26 8.61
C GLU A 136 11.56 -10.23 7.42
N GLN A 137 11.04 -11.44 7.68
CA GLN A 137 10.73 -12.39 6.59
C GLN A 137 9.60 -11.90 5.68
N SER A 138 8.83 -10.95 6.19
CA SER A 138 7.68 -10.37 5.55
C SER A 138 7.59 -8.90 5.92
N VAL A 139 6.88 -8.12 5.12
CA VAL A 139 6.58 -6.72 5.39
C VAL A 139 5.07 -6.54 5.58
N GLN A 140 4.70 -5.66 6.51
CA GLN A 140 3.33 -5.16 6.62
C GLN A 140 3.19 -3.91 5.77
N ILE A 141 2.32 -3.96 4.76
CA ILE A 141 2.08 -2.84 3.86
C ILE A 141 0.68 -2.30 4.14
N SER A 142 0.62 -1.21 4.87
CA SER A 142 -0.63 -0.52 5.20
C SER A 142 -0.63 0.95 4.80
N GLY A 143 -1.82 1.52 4.69
CA GLY A 143 -2.00 2.91 4.34
C GLY A 143 -3.47 3.31 4.33
N SER A 144 -3.71 4.61 4.32
CA SER A 144 -5.06 5.15 4.29
C SER A 144 -5.63 5.13 2.87
N VAL A 145 -6.94 4.88 2.78
CA VAL A 145 -7.76 4.97 1.56
C VAL A 145 -9.12 5.55 1.95
N GLN A 146 -9.91 6.00 0.98
CA GLN A 146 -11.29 6.39 1.28
C GLN A 146 -12.18 5.15 1.36
N ALA A 147 -13.41 5.31 1.88
CA ALA A 147 -14.36 4.21 1.93
C ALA A 147 -14.75 3.72 0.53
N GLY A 148 -14.96 2.41 0.38
CA GLY A 148 -15.32 1.74 -0.86
C GLY A 148 -14.17 1.53 -1.85
N TRP A 149 -12.92 1.77 -1.45
CA TRP A 149 -11.76 1.53 -2.32
C TRP A 149 -11.33 0.06 -2.31
N ASP A 150 -10.87 -0.43 -3.46
CA ASP A 150 -10.17 -1.69 -3.60
C ASP A 150 -8.66 -1.42 -3.65
N VAL A 151 -7.87 -2.34 -3.12
CA VAL A 151 -6.42 -2.28 -3.24
C VAL A 151 -5.90 -3.63 -3.67
N GLU A 152 -5.16 -3.65 -4.76
CA GLU A 152 -4.36 -4.79 -5.21
C GLU A 152 -2.90 -4.57 -4.82
N LEU A 153 -2.24 -5.62 -4.34
CA LEU A 153 -0.81 -5.64 -4.06
C LEU A 153 -0.12 -6.62 -5.01
N TYR A 154 0.77 -6.10 -5.84
CA TYR A 154 1.63 -6.87 -6.71
C TYR A 154 3.02 -6.97 -6.08
N HIS A 155 3.64 -8.14 -6.18
CA HIS A 155 5.01 -8.41 -5.75
C HIS A 155 5.77 -9.01 -6.93
N ASN A 156 6.83 -8.35 -7.37
CA ASN A 156 7.61 -8.69 -8.56
C ASN A 156 6.73 -8.87 -9.81
N GLY A 157 5.72 -8.00 -9.95
CA GLY A 157 4.78 -7.99 -11.09
C GLY A 157 3.62 -8.99 -11.00
N LEU A 158 3.52 -9.77 -9.91
CA LEU A 158 2.46 -10.75 -9.70
C LEU A 158 1.51 -10.30 -8.60
N LEU A 159 0.20 -10.40 -8.82
CA LEU A 159 -0.80 -10.11 -7.79
C LEU A 159 -0.68 -11.11 -6.64
N VAL A 160 -0.36 -10.64 -5.43
CA VAL A 160 -0.15 -11.50 -4.24
C VAL A 160 -1.22 -11.31 -3.16
N ALA A 161 -1.87 -10.16 -3.09
CA ALA A 161 -2.97 -9.90 -2.16
C ALA A 161 -3.92 -8.82 -2.72
N GLN A 162 -5.16 -8.82 -2.24
CA GLN A 162 -6.12 -7.75 -2.50
C GLN A 162 -7.06 -7.56 -1.32
N GLN A 163 -7.53 -6.34 -1.11
CA GLN A 163 -8.62 -6.00 -0.20
C GLN A 163 -9.64 -5.20 -1.00
N LEU A 164 -10.91 -5.62 -0.97
CA LEU A 164 -11.99 -5.03 -1.76
C LEU A 164 -12.96 -4.28 -0.86
N GLN A 165 -13.59 -3.24 -1.38
CA GLN A 165 -14.65 -2.45 -0.76
C GLN A 165 -14.34 -2.01 0.67
N ILE A 166 -13.13 -1.50 0.89
CA ILE A 166 -12.63 -1.14 2.21
C ILE A 166 -13.49 -0.02 2.81
N GLN A 167 -14.17 -0.27 3.93
CA GLN A 167 -14.97 0.75 4.63
C GLN A 167 -14.21 1.48 5.73
N THR A 168 -13.17 0.84 6.30
CA THR A 168 -12.36 1.33 7.43
C THR A 168 -11.50 2.55 7.11
N GLY A 169 -11.47 2.98 5.86
CA GLY A 169 -10.60 4.05 5.37
C GLY A 169 -9.11 3.67 5.39
N ARG A 170 -8.79 2.38 5.45
CA ARG A 170 -7.42 1.89 5.54
C ARG A 170 -7.29 0.48 4.99
N TYR A 171 -6.29 0.26 4.14
CA TYR A 171 -5.86 -1.09 3.78
C TYR A 171 -4.72 -1.55 4.68
N ASP A 172 -4.67 -2.85 4.90
CA ASP A 172 -3.62 -3.48 5.70
C ASP A 172 -3.26 -4.86 5.17
N PHE A 173 -2.20 -4.93 4.37
CA PHE A 173 -1.61 -6.18 3.93
C PHE A 173 -0.58 -6.65 4.94
N ASP A 174 -1.04 -7.47 5.88
CA ASP A 174 -0.17 -8.05 6.88
C ASP A 174 0.66 -9.21 6.31
N ARG A 175 1.92 -9.31 6.76
CA ARG A 175 2.86 -10.43 6.48
C ARG A 175 3.02 -10.80 5.01
N ILE A 176 3.35 -9.82 4.16
CA ILE A 176 3.68 -10.08 2.76
C ILE A 176 5.13 -10.58 2.64
N PRO A 177 5.38 -11.80 2.12
CA PRO A 177 6.72 -12.39 2.12
C PRO A 177 7.76 -11.55 1.36
N LEU A 178 8.99 -11.51 1.88
CA LEU A 178 10.15 -10.96 1.19
C LEU A 178 11.06 -12.09 0.71
N TYR A 179 11.37 -12.11 -0.58
CA TYR A 179 12.31 -13.04 -1.22
C TYR A 179 13.75 -12.54 -1.15
N PHE A 180 14.71 -13.41 -1.44
CA PHE A 180 16.10 -13.00 -1.59
C PHE A 180 16.26 -12.05 -2.79
N GLY A 181 17.09 -11.03 -2.67
CA GLY A 181 17.35 -10.04 -3.71
C GLY A 181 16.33 -8.89 -3.73
N SER A 182 15.96 -8.45 -4.93
CA SER A 182 15.04 -7.32 -5.12
C SER A 182 13.57 -7.77 -4.98
N ASN A 183 12.84 -7.08 -4.12
CA ASN A 183 11.40 -7.22 -3.93
C ASN A 183 10.74 -5.92 -4.33
N GLN A 184 10.08 -5.89 -5.48
CA GLN A 184 9.34 -4.75 -5.98
C GLN A 184 7.87 -4.94 -5.68
N PHE A 185 7.31 -4.10 -4.84
CA PHE A 185 5.88 -4.05 -4.60
C PHE A 185 5.26 -2.91 -5.39
N GLU A 186 4.12 -3.20 -6.01
CA GLU A 186 3.26 -2.20 -6.62
C GLU A 186 1.87 -2.32 -6.01
N LEU A 187 1.43 -1.29 -5.32
CA LEU A 187 0.05 -1.16 -4.89
C LEU A 187 -0.73 -0.47 -5.98
N VAL A 188 -1.83 -1.07 -6.40
CA VAL A 188 -2.78 -0.48 -7.32
C VAL A 188 -4.08 -0.30 -6.58
N LYS A 189 -4.40 0.94 -6.21
CA LYS A 189 -5.59 1.30 -5.44
C LYS A 189 -6.65 1.75 -6.43
N TYR A 190 -7.77 1.05 -6.47
CA TYR A 190 -8.92 1.37 -7.30
C TYR A 190 -9.96 2.08 -6.44
N GLY A 191 -10.28 3.31 -6.81
CA GLY A 191 -11.42 3.99 -6.19
C GLY A 191 -12.73 3.53 -6.82
N PRO A 192 -13.86 3.60 -6.08
CA PRO A 192 -15.18 3.27 -6.61
C PRO A 192 -15.61 4.24 -7.73
N GLN A 193 -14.79 5.24 -8.04
CA GLN A 193 -15.00 6.23 -9.09
C GLN A 193 -14.03 5.99 -10.28
N GLY A 194 -13.56 4.76 -10.48
CA GLY A 194 -12.62 4.41 -11.55
C GLY A 194 -11.23 5.04 -11.40
N GLN A 195 -10.89 5.58 -10.21
CA GLN A 195 -9.54 6.06 -9.93
C GLN A 195 -8.56 4.90 -9.91
N VAL A 196 -7.33 5.14 -10.36
CA VAL A 196 -6.22 4.21 -10.18
C VAL A 196 -5.04 4.98 -9.63
N GLU A 197 -4.68 4.72 -8.37
CA GLU A 197 -3.44 5.21 -7.76
C GLU A 197 -2.43 4.08 -7.71
N ARG A 198 -1.21 4.35 -8.20
CA ARG A 198 -0.10 3.39 -8.17
C ARG A 198 0.97 3.89 -7.21
N GLU A 199 1.35 3.04 -6.27
CA GLU A 199 2.44 3.30 -5.33
C GLU A 199 3.45 2.16 -5.44
N GLN A 200 4.71 2.49 -5.68
CA GLN A 200 5.78 1.49 -5.75
C GLN A 200 6.64 1.55 -4.50
N ARG A 201 6.95 0.39 -3.94
CA ARG A 201 7.89 0.21 -2.83
C ARG A 201 8.89 -0.86 -3.20
N SER A 202 10.16 -0.66 -2.87
CA SER A 202 11.20 -1.65 -3.16
C SER A 202 11.96 -2.00 -1.90
N TYR A 203 12.09 -3.30 -1.64
CA TYR A 203 12.88 -3.85 -0.53
C TYR A 203 13.99 -4.72 -1.11
N PHE A 204 15.22 -4.51 -0.67
CA PHE A 204 16.36 -5.32 -1.10
C PHE A 204 16.85 -6.18 0.06
N VAL A 205 16.86 -7.50 -0.12
CA VAL A 205 17.13 -8.48 0.93
C VAL A 205 18.34 -9.34 0.56
N GLU A 206 19.47 -9.10 1.24
CA GLU A 206 20.72 -9.86 1.04
C GLU A 206 21.39 -10.31 2.35
N GLY A 207 20.84 -9.90 3.49
CA GLY A 207 21.48 -10.05 4.80
C GLY A 207 20.47 -10.14 5.94
N THR A 208 20.93 -9.83 7.15
CA THR A 208 20.10 -9.77 8.36
C THR A 208 19.36 -8.43 8.49
N GLY A 209 19.77 -7.41 7.73
CA GLY A 209 19.25 -6.04 7.85
C GLY A 209 19.64 -5.31 9.14
N LEU A 210 20.55 -5.88 9.93
CA LEU A 210 21.04 -5.32 11.19
C LEU A 210 22.56 -5.47 11.27
N ASP A 211 23.25 -4.35 11.52
CA ASP A 211 24.68 -4.33 11.79
C ASP A 211 25.00 -4.93 13.17
N SER A 212 26.24 -5.39 13.36
CA SER A 212 26.66 -5.95 14.65
C SER A 212 26.55 -4.91 15.77
N GLY A 213 25.81 -5.25 16.82
CA GLY A 213 25.53 -4.38 17.97
C GLY A 213 24.36 -3.41 17.76
N GLN A 214 23.79 -3.32 16.56
CA GLN A 214 22.60 -2.51 16.29
C GLN A 214 21.36 -3.21 16.86
N GLY A 215 20.49 -2.45 17.53
CA GLY A 215 19.23 -2.98 18.03
C GLY A 215 18.12 -1.95 17.97
N TYR A 216 16.89 -2.44 17.92
CA TYR A 216 15.67 -1.64 17.84
C TYR A 216 14.60 -2.22 18.74
N PHE A 217 13.81 -1.35 19.36
CA PHE A 217 12.61 -1.71 20.09
C PHE A 217 11.35 -1.16 19.41
N ASP A 218 10.25 -1.86 19.65
CA ASP A 218 8.91 -1.45 19.29
C ASP A 218 8.00 -1.89 20.42
N VAL A 219 7.23 -0.96 20.99
CA VAL A 219 6.36 -1.24 22.15
C VAL A 219 5.04 -0.52 21.98
N SER A 220 3.94 -1.20 22.28
CA SER A 220 2.60 -0.62 22.29
C SER A 220 1.77 -1.09 23.47
N VAL A 221 0.87 -0.23 23.93
CA VAL A 221 -0.26 -0.58 24.79
C VAL A 221 -1.53 -0.21 24.05
N THR A 222 -2.37 -1.18 23.76
CA THR A 222 -3.55 -1.02 22.89
C THR A 222 -4.75 -1.75 23.43
N ASP A 223 -5.91 -1.11 23.38
CA ASP A 223 -7.22 -1.76 23.52
C ASP A 223 -7.63 -2.36 22.17
N VAL A 224 -7.34 -3.65 21.99
CA VAL A 224 -7.53 -4.34 20.71
C VAL A 224 -9.02 -4.42 20.39
N GLY A 225 -9.40 -4.08 19.16
CA GLY A 225 -10.80 -4.03 18.73
C GLY A 225 -11.56 -2.78 19.16
N GLY A 226 -11.01 -1.95 20.05
CA GLY A 226 -11.55 -0.64 20.40
C GLY A 226 -11.28 0.41 19.32
N SER A 227 -12.09 1.47 19.27
CA SER A 227 -11.84 2.66 18.45
C SER A 227 -12.22 3.95 19.17
N VAL A 228 -11.56 5.07 18.85
CA VAL A 228 -11.80 6.38 19.49
C VAL A 228 -13.25 6.82 19.32
N PHE A 229 -13.87 6.50 18.18
CA PHE A 229 -15.25 6.86 17.87
C PHE A 229 -16.26 5.74 18.15
N ASN A 230 -15.82 4.64 18.79
CA ASN A 230 -16.65 3.48 19.10
C ASN A 230 -17.47 3.00 17.90
N ASN A 231 -16.76 2.64 16.82
CA ASN A 231 -17.36 2.20 15.57
C ASN A 231 -18.23 0.96 15.81
N ASP A 232 -19.43 0.93 15.25
CA ASP A 232 -20.32 -0.23 15.25
C ASP A 232 -19.69 -1.36 14.42
N SER A 233 -18.76 -2.09 15.03
CA SER A 233 -17.96 -3.12 14.39
C SER A 233 -18.38 -4.49 14.92
N ALA A 234 -18.35 -5.50 14.04
CA ALA A 234 -18.58 -6.88 14.44
C ALA A 234 -17.63 -7.26 15.61
N PRO A 235 -18.11 -8.05 16.59
CA PRO A 235 -17.31 -8.41 17.77
C PRO A 235 -15.99 -9.07 17.35
N THR A 236 -14.87 -8.44 17.69
CA THR A 236 -13.55 -9.04 17.47
C THR A 236 -13.34 -10.17 18.47
N SER A 237 -12.72 -11.27 18.04
CA SER A 237 -12.41 -12.40 18.94
C SER A 237 -11.28 -12.10 19.94
N ARG A 238 -10.63 -10.94 19.80
CA ARG A 238 -9.61 -10.39 20.70
C ARG A 238 -10.07 -8.97 21.04
N SER A 239 -10.53 -8.79 22.27
CA SER A 239 -10.89 -7.49 22.82
C SER A 239 -10.13 -7.25 24.12
N GLY A 240 -9.90 -5.98 24.43
CA GLY A 240 -9.30 -5.56 25.69
C GLY A 240 -7.85 -5.09 25.57
N TRP A 241 -7.37 -4.53 26.67
CA TRP A 241 -6.05 -3.94 26.77
C TRP A 241 -4.95 -5.00 26.70
N GLN A 242 -3.98 -4.77 25.84
CA GLN A 242 -2.81 -5.61 25.62
C GLN A 242 -1.54 -4.76 25.59
N PHE A 243 -0.48 -5.28 26.18
CA PHE A 243 0.89 -4.79 26.02
C PHE A 243 1.60 -5.68 25.00
N ASP A 244 2.20 -5.06 24.00
CA ASP A 244 3.04 -5.73 23.00
C ASP A 244 4.41 -5.08 22.98
N GLY A 245 5.45 -5.90 23.02
CA GLY A 245 6.83 -5.44 22.99
C GLY A 245 7.68 -6.35 22.13
N ARG A 246 8.58 -5.76 21.34
CA ARG A 246 9.57 -6.46 20.53
C ARG A 246 10.91 -5.77 20.62
N TYR A 247 11.97 -6.57 20.64
CA TYR A 247 13.35 -6.11 20.53
C TYR A 247 14.10 -6.94 19.51
N ASP A 248 14.70 -6.28 18.53
CA ASP A 248 15.55 -6.86 17.48
C ASP A 248 17.02 -6.47 17.74
N ILE A 249 17.96 -7.40 17.53
CA ILE A 249 19.41 -7.17 17.72
C ILE A 249 20.26 -7.87 16.66
N GLY A 250 21.23 -7.15 16.10
CA GLY A 250 22.30 -7.70 15.27
C GLY A 250 23.42 -8.27 16.14
N ILE A 251 23.53 -9.59 16.24
CA ILE A 251 24.60 -10.26 16.99
C ILE A 251 25.93 -10.15 16.21
N SER A 252 25.87 -10.31 14.89
CA SER A 252 27.00 -10.14 13.96
C SER A 252 26.48 -9.74 12.58
N GLU A 253 27.37 -9.43 11.62
CA GLU A 253 26.97 -9.18 10.21
C GLU A 253 26.21 -10.36 9.57
N ALA A 254 26.39 -11.57 10.10
CA ALA A 254 25.75 -12.79 9.62
C ALA A 254 24.55 -13.23 10.46
N LEU A 255 24.38 -12.74 11.69
CA LEU A 255 23.35 -13.25 12.61
C LEU A 255 22.62 -12.10 13.31
N SER A 256 21.30 -12.12 13.23
CA SER A 256 20.40 -11.29 14.04
C SER A 256 19.42 -12.16 14.81
N ALA A 257 18.91 -11.64 15.91
CA ALA A 257 17.89 -12.29 16.73
C ALA A 257 16.83 -11.27 17.15
N TYR A 258 15.66 -11.77 17.51
CA TYR A 258 14.62 -10.96 18.13
C TYR A 258 13.92 -11.73 19.23
N ALA A 259 13.34 -11.00 20.17
CA ALA A 259 12.42 -11.49 21.17
C ALA A 259 11.20 -10.57 21.25
N GLY A 260 10.03 -11.16 21.41
CA GLY A 260 8.78 -10.42 21.57
C GLY A 260 7.90 -11.02 22.66
N ILE A 261 7.03 -10.16 23.21
CA ILE A 261 6.06 -10.51 24.23
C ILE A 261 4.75 -9.78 23.94
N SER A 262 3.66 -10.51 24.06
CA SER A 262 2.31 -9.96 24.12
C SER A 262 1.69 -10.39 25.44
N GLN A 263 1.10 -9.45 26.17
CA GLN A 263 0.51 -9.69 27.49
C GLN A 263 -0.83 -8.99 27.56
N ALA A 264 -1.90 -9.75 27.80
CA ALA A 264 -3.20 -9.18 28.13
C ALA A 264 -3.12 -8.48 29.49
N LEU A 265 -3.65 -7.26 29.56
CA LEU A 265 -3.74 -6.45 30.77
C LEU A 265 -5.14 -6.53 31.40
N THR A 266 -6.08 -7.14 30.70
CA THR A 266 -7.47 -7.35 31.13
C THR A 266 -7.89 -8.81 30.90
N ASN A 267 -8.85 -9.28 31.69
CA ASN A 267 -9.34 -10.66 31.64
C ASN A 267 -10.28 -10.93 30.45
N GLU A 268 -10.45 -9.97 29.54
CA GLU A 268 -11.33 -10.08 28.36
C GLU A 268 -10.64 -10.78 27.18
N SER A 269 -9.29 -10.84 27.18
CA SER A 269 -8.53 -11.57 26.16
C SER A 269 -8.58 -13.08 26.39
N GLN A 270 -8.83 -13.84 25.31
CA GLN A 270 -8.77 -15.31 25.34
C GLN A 270 -7.34 -15.85 25.53
N THR A 271 -6.32 -15.05 25.19
CA THR A 271 -4.90 -15.38 25.32
C THR A 271 -4.28 -14.43 26.35
N GLU A 272 -3.80 -14.96 27.47
CA GLU A 272 -3.21 -14.15 28.54
C GLU A 272 -1.81 -13.65 28.17
N ARG A 273 -0.98 -14.51 27.57
CA ARG A 273 0.40 -14.17 27.23
C ARG A 273 0.94 -14.94 26.03
N VAL A 274 1.61 -14.26 25.11
CA VAL A 274 2.39 -14.86 24.02
C VAL A 274 3.85 -14.44 24.13
N LEU A 275 4.76 -15.38 23.96
CA LEU A 275 6.19 -15.15 23.82
C LEU A 275 6.63 -15.57 22.43
N THR A 276 7.45 -14.74 21.79
CA THR A 276 8.03 -15.00 20.48
C THR A 276 9.55 -14.84 20.54
N ALA A 277 10.26 -15.66 19.80
CA ALA A 277 11.69 -15.52 19.61
C ALA A 277 12.07 -16.02 18.24
N GLY A 278 13.04 -15.39 17.61
CA GLY A 278 13.53 -15.84 16.32
C GLY A 278 14.91 -15.31 15.99
N GLY A 279 15.44 -15.77 14.87
CA GLY A 279 16.74 -15.33 14.40
C GLY A 279 16.91 -15.53 12.90
N THR A 280 17.76 -14.69 12.34
CA THR A 280 18.12 -14.71 10.91
C THR A 280 19.61 -14.90 10.76
N LEU A 281 19.98 -15.95 10.02
CA LEU A 281 21.37 -16.26 9.68
C LEU A 281 21.59 -16.06 8.18
N SER A 282 22.51 -15.16 7.81
CA SER A 282 23.00 -14.97 6.45
C SER A 282 24.24 -15.81 6.20
N LEU A 283 24.11 -16.79 5.30
CA LEU A 283 25.17 -17.66 4.85
C LEU A 283 25.75 -17.13 3.53
N TRP A 284 27.00 -16.66 3.60
CA TRP A 284 27.78 -16.14 2.47
C TRP A 284 27.09 -15.06 1.63
N LYS A 285 26.14 -14.30 2.20
CA LYS A 285 25.30 -13.33 1.46
C LYS A 285 24.64 -13.93 0.21
N LYS A 286 24.29 -15.22 0.27
CA LYS A 286 23.62 -15.96 -0.82
C LYS A 286 22.40 -16.73 -0.35
N MET A 287 22.31 -16.99 0.95
CA MET A 287 21.22 -17.74 1.55
C MET A 287 20.89 -17.16 2.92
N LEU A 288 19.62 -16.98 3.20
CA LEU A 288 19.10 -16.58 4.50
C LEU A 288 18.33 -17.76 5.11
N LEU A 289 18.64 -18.06 6.37
CA LEU A 289 17.94 -19.03 7.19
C LEU A 289 17.17 -18.31 8.30
N ASN A 290 15.84 -18.41 8.21
CA ASN A 290 14.79 -17.95 9.10
C ASN A 290 14.42 -18.95 10.21
N LEU A 291 14.54 -18.67 11.51
CA LEU A 291 13.86 -19.48 12.55
C LEU A 291 12.96 -18.59 13.41
N ASP A 292 11.69 -18.95 13.53
CA ASP A 292 10.73 -18.28 14.40
C ASP A 292 10.02 -19.29 15.31
N LEU A 293 9.88 -18.93 16.57
CA LEU A 293 9.24 -19.71 17.61
C LEU A 293 8.21 -18.83 18.32
N SER A 294 7.02 -19.35 18.55
CA SER A 294 6.04 -18.70 19.42
C SER A 294 5.40 -19.69 20.39
N HIS A 295 5.06 -19.19 21.57
CA HIS A 295 4.40 -19.94 22.63
C HIS A 295 3.38 -19.06 23.35
N ASP A 296 2.16 -19.56 23.49
CA ASP A 296 1.07 -18.92 24.22
C ASP A 296 0.82 -19.63 25.57
N SER A 297 0.36 -18.86 26.56
CA SER A 297 -0.25 -19.28 27.82
C SER A 297 -1.23 -20.47 27.70
N ASP A 298 -1.96 -20.58 26.60
CA ASP A 298 -2.93 -21.64 26.33
C ASP A 298 -2.31 -22.94 25.76
N THR A 299 -1.00 -23.15 25.97
CA THR A 299 -0.21 -24.28 25.44
C THR A 299 -0.16 -24.38 23.91
N GLN A 300 -0.47 -23.29 23.21
CA GLN A 300 -0.26 -23.19 21.77
C GLN A 300 1.22 -22.92 21.50
N HIS A 301 1.73 -23.55 20.44
CA HIS A 301 3.10 -23.36 20.00
C HIS A 301 3.14 -23.34 18.49
N GLN A 302 3.98 -22.49 17.92
CA GLN A 302 4.30 -22.49 16.50
C GLN A 302 5.81 -22.41 16.32
N ALA A 303 6.33 -23.18 15.37
CA ALA A 303 7.70 -23.08 14.92
C ALA A 303 7.71 -22.98 13.39
N GLN A 304 8.45 -22.02 12.87
CA GLN A 304 8.62 -21.80 11.44
C GLN A 304 10.11 -21.73 11.11
N LEU A 305 10.53 -22.57 10.17
CA LEU A 305 11.87 -22.55 9.58
C LEU A 305 11.73 -22.12 8.13
N SER A 306 12.40 -21.06 7.71
CA SER A 306 12.42 -20.61 6.32
C SER A 306 13.84 -20.54 5.77
N ALA A 307 13.97 -20.76 4.47
CA ALA A 307 15.21 -20.60 3.73
C ALA A 307 14.93 -19.81 2.45
N ARG A 308 15.72 -18.76 2.21
CA ARG A 308 15.59 -17.88 1.04
C ARG A 308 16.95 -17.76 0.35
N THR A 309 16.99 -17.94 -0.96
CA THR A 309 18.23 -17.88 -1.75
C THR A 309 17.92 -17.45 -3.18
N GLU A 310 18.94 -17.02 -3.91
CA GLU A 310 18.88 -16.82 -5.34
C GLU A 310 19.90 -17.71 -6.02
N TRP A 311 19.44 -18.47 -7.01
CA TRP A 311 20.29 -19.37 -7.80
C TRP A 311 20.04 -19.15 -9.30
N ALA A 312 21.09 -18.81 -10.04
CA ALA A 312 21.02 -18.55 -11.49
C ALA A 312 19.94 -17.51 -11.90
N GLY A 313 19.76 -16.45 -11.11
CA GLY A 313 18.74 -15.41 -11.35
C GLY A 313 17.31 -15.83 -10.97
N GLN A 314 17.14 -17.00 -10.33
CA GLN A 314 15.87 -17.50 -9.84
C GLN A 314 15.83 -17.36 -8.32
N ALA A 315 14.83 -16.64 -7.80
CA ALA A 315 14.57 -16.55 -6.37
C ALA A 315 13.85 -17.81 -5.91
N ILE A 316 14.36 -18.43 -4.84
CA ILE A 316 13.80 -19.63 -4.22
C ILE A 316 13.57 -19.32 -2.75
N SER A 317 12.33 -19.53 -2.29
CA SER A 317 11.98 -19.46 -0.87
C SER A 317 11.23 -20.70 -0.45
N THR A 318 11.61 -21.30 0.67
CA THR A 318 10.90 -22.42 1.29
C THR A 318 10.65 -22.11 2.75
N SER A 319 9.47 -22.47 3.25
CA SER A 319 9.13 -22.35 4.67
C SER A 319 8.41 -23.60 5.12
N TRP A 320 8.94 -24.22 6.17
CA TRP A 320 8.29 -25.29 6.90
C TRP A 320 7.72 -24.73 8.20
N GLN A 321 6.47 -25.00 8.49
CA GLN A 321 5.82 -24.61 9.72
C GLN A 321 5.19 -25.81 10.42
N THR A 322 5.24 -25.79 11.74
CA THR A 322 4.49 -26.70 12.59
C THR A 322 3.80 -25.88 13.67
N GLN A 323 2.53 -26.16 13.92
CA GLN A 323 1.77 -25.44 14.93
C GLN A 323 0.77 -26.35 15.61
N ARG A 324 0.57 -26.09 16.91
CA ARG A 324 -0.50 -26.68 17.72
C ARG A 324 -1.41 -25.54 18.17
N ARG A 325 -2.68 -25.60 17.77
CA ARG A 325 -3.68 -24.57 18.08
C ARG A 325 -4.90 -25.19 18.76
N ARG A 326 -5.53 -24.45 19.68
CA ARG A 326 -6.80 -24.83 20.30
C ARG A 326 -7.96 -24.67 19.31
N LEU A 327 -8.85 -25.65 19.23
CA LEU A 327 -10.07 -25.57 18.44
C LEU A 327 -11.19 -24.92 19.28
N THR A 328 -11.79 -23.87 18.74
CA THR A 328 -12.96 -23.20 19.34
C THR A 328 -14.25 -23.89 18.91
N SER A 329 -14.32 -25.23 19.05
CA SER A 329 -15.56 -25.97 18.76
C SER A 329 -16.35 -26.12 20.05
N GLY A 330 -17.58 -25.58 20.05
CA GLY A 330 -18.48 -25.66 21.18
C GLY A 330 -18.82 -27.10 21.55
N GLN A 331 -18.80 -27.35 22.86
CA GLN A 331 -19.26 -28.53 23.58
C GLN A 331 -18.29 -29.73 23.63
N THR A 332 -17.76 -29.94 24.84
CA THR A 332 -17.04 -31.11 25.38
C THR A 332 -15.59 -31.32 24.94
N GLY A 333 -14.65 -30.65 25.64
CA GLY A 333 -13.22 -30.97 25.65
C GLY A 333 -12.33 -29.87 25.07
N GLU A 334 -11.13 -29.68 25.63
CA GLU A 334 -10.08 -28.91 24.96
C GLU A 334 -9.49 -29.74 23.82
N GLU A 335 -10.02 -29.57 22.62
CA GLU A 335 -9.42 -30.17 21.43
C GLU A 335 -8.32 -29.26 20.87
N TYR A 336 -7.17 -29.88 20.60
CA TYR A 336 -6.05 -29.24 19.94
C TYR A 336 -5.90 -29.83 18.55
N ARG A 337 -5.59 -28.98 17.57
CA ARG A 337 -5.20 -29.39 16.23
C ARG A 337 -3.73 -29.11 16.03
N HIS A 338 -2.97 -30.17 15.77
CA HIS A 338 -1.62 -30.08 15.26
C HIS A 338 -1.66 -30.01 13.73
N SER A 339 -0.95 -29.04 13.17
CA SER A 339 -0.80 -28.92 11.73
C SER A 339 0.64 -28.66 11.33
N GLN A 340 1.00 -29.22 10.19
CA GLN A 340 2.28 -29.04 9.53
C GLN A 340 2.03 -28.46 8.16
N GLY A 341 2.89 -27.55 7.73
CA GLY A 341 2.79 -26.90 6.44
C GLY A 341 4.14 -26.72 5.79
N LEU A 342 4.18 -26.87 4.48
CA LEU A 342 5.30 -26.52 3.62
C LEU A 342 4.79 -25.54 2.59
N ASN A 343 5.46 -24.40 2.46
CA ASN A 343 5.25 -23.48 1.36
C ASN A 343 6.58 -23.25 0.65
N MET A 344 6.62 -23.55 -0.65
CA MET A 344 7.78 -23.34 -1.50
C MET A 344 7.39 -22.46 -2.67
N VAL A 345 8.16 -21.42 -2.92
CA VAL A 345 7.99 -20.50 -4.06
C VAL A 345 9.29 -20.43 -4.83
N MET A 346 9.20 -20.55 -6.14
CA MET A 346 10.29 -20.31 -7.08
C MET A 346 9.82 -19.31 -8.13
N SER A 347 10.53 -18.21 -8.31
CA SER A 347 10.17 -17.17 -9.28
C SER A 347 11.40 -16.60 -9.98
N GLY A 348 11.20 -16.17 -11.22
CA GLY A 348 12.20 -15.41 -11.96
C GLY A 348 11.77 -15.19 -13.40
N SER A 349 12.76 -14.94 -14.27
CA SER A 349 12.54 -14.69 -15.69
C SER A 349 13.43 -15.60 -16.52
N VAL A 350 12.89 -16.11 -17.62
CA VAL A 350 13.64 -16.89 -18.62
C VAL A 350 13.41 -16.26 -19.99
N ASP A 351 14.45 -16.15 -20.80
CA ASP A 351 14.31 -15.65 -22.16
C ASP A 351 13.70 -16.72 -23.07
N VAL A 352 12.57 -16.39 -23.68
CA VAL A 352 11.86 -17.24 -24.66
C VAL A 352 11.57 -16.36 -25.88
N PHE A 353 12.08 -16.73 -27.06
CA PHE A 353 11.98 -15.93 -28.29
C PHE A 353 12.52 -14.48 -28.15
N ASP A 354 13.70 -14.32 -27.53
CA ASP A 354 14.35 -13.00 -27.26
C ASP A 354 13.47 -12.03 -26.45
N LYS A 355 12.56 -12.57 -25.65
CA LYS A 355 11.66 -11.82 -24.78
C LYS A 355 11.63 -12.48 -23.39
N PRO A 356 11.61 -11.68 -22.32
CA PRO A 356 11.53 -12.23 -20.97
C PRO A 356 10.13 -12.83 -20.73
N LEU A 357 10.10 -14.10 -20.35
CA LEU A 357 8.95 -14.78 -19.79
C LEU A 357 9.14 -14.85 -18.28
N SER A 358 8.32 -14.11 -17.54
CA SER A 358 8.31 -14.15 -16.08
C SER A 358 7.45 -15.32 -15.61
N TYR A 359 7.91 -16.02 -14.57
CA TYR A 359 7.17 -17.14 -13.99
C TYR A 359 7.23 -17.14 -12.46
N GLN A 360 6.24 -17.80 -11.86
CA GLN A 360 6.25 -18.19 -10.45
C GLN A 360 5.58 -19.55 -10.29
N ASN A 361 6.26 -20.45 -9.59
CA ASN A 361 5.73 -21.73 -9.16
C ASN A 361 5.61 -21.72 -7.65
N GLN A 362 4.46 -22.14 -7.14
CA GLN A 362 4.20 -22.24 -5.72
C GLN A 362 3.64 -23.63 -5.39
N ILE A 363 4.18 -24.23 -4.33
CA ILE A 363 3.71 -25.47 -3.74
C ILE A 363 3.32 -25.14 -2.31
N GLN A 364 2.05 -25.35 -1.98
CA GLN A 364 1.56 -25.25 -0.62
C GLN A 364 1.01 -26.61 -0.21
N TRP A 365 1.60 -27.21 0.80
CA TRP A 365 1.17 -28.47 1.39
C TRP A 365 0.84 -28.23 2.85
N ASN A 366 -0.30 -28.73 3.32
CA ASN A 366 -0.73 -28.65 4.71
C ASN A 366 -1.32 -29.99 5.14
N ARG A 367 -0.98 -30.43 6.35
CA ARG A 367 -1.52 -31.65 6.95
C ARG A 367 -1.92 -31.39 8.40
N THR A 368 -3.06 -31.94 8.80
CA THR A 368 -3.53 -31.94 10.19
C THR A 368 -3.42 -33.34 10.80
N ASP A 369 -3.29 -33.40 12.11
CA ASP A 369 -3.41 -34.63 12.91
C ASP A 369 -4.75 -35.37 12.72
N GLN A 370 -5.83 -34.64 12.42
CA GLN A 370 -7.15 -35.18 12.08
C GLN A 370 -7.22 -35.87 10.68
N GLY A 371 -6.09 -36.08 10.00
CA GLY A 371 -6.03 -36.81 8.72
C GLY A 371 -6.37 -35.98 7.47
N SER A 372 -6.73 -34.70 7.64
CA SER A 372 -6.89 -33.78 6.51
C SER A 372 -5.52 -33.41 5.94
N GLU A 373 -5.34 -33.62 4.65
CA GLU A 373 -4.18 -33.22 3.87
C GLU A 373 -4.66 -32.41 2.68
N TYR A 374 -3.98 -31.31 2.39
CA TYR A 374 -4.32 -30.40 1.31
C TYR A 374 -3.04 -29.94 0.61
N THR A 375 -3.04 -30.05 -0.72
CA THR A 375 -1.94 -29.58 -1.57
C THR A 375 -2.48 -28.67 -2.65
N VAL A 376 -1.84 -27.50 -2.79
CA VAL A 376 -2.08 -26.55 -3.88
C VAL A 376 -0.78 -26.37 -4.65
N LEU A 377 -0.87 -26.58 -5.96
CA LEU A 377 0.19 -26.25 -6.90
C LEU A 377 -0.30 -25.09 -7.75
N THR A 378 0.39 -23.96 -7.70
CA THR A 378 0.08 -22.78 -8.51
C THR A 378 1.23 -22.51 -9.46
N ASN A 379 0.93 -22.38 -10.75
CA ASN A 379 1.84 -21.91 -11.78
C ASN A 379 1.31 -20.58 -12.32
N ARG A 380 2.16 -19.57 -12.37
CA ARG A 380 1.88 -18.28 -13.02
C ARG A 380 2.95 -18.05 -14.06
N VAL A 381 2.54 -17.71 -15.27
CA VAL A 381 3.44 -17.34 -16.37
C VAL A 381 2.92 -16.09 -17.05
N GLY A 382 3.83 -15.19 -17.43
CA GLY A 382 3.51 -13.93 -18.09
C GLY A 382 4.57 -13.53 -19.09
N MET A 383 4.13 -13.03 -20.24
CA MET A 383 5.01 -12.58 -21.31
C MET A 383 4.41 -11.37 -22.02
N SER A 384 5.28 -10.46 -22.43
CA SER A 384 4.90 -9.27 -23.18
C SER A 384 5.47 -9.33 -24.60
N PHE A 385 4.60 -9.35 -25.60
CA PHE A 385 4.95 -9.36 -27.02
C PHE A 385 4.47 -8.06 -27.70
N GLY A 386 5.38 -7.09 -27.82
CA GLY A 386 5.08 -5.79 -28.43
C GLY A 386 4.04 -5.00 -27.62
N ARG A 387 2.81 -4.90 -28.13
CA ARG A 387 1.68 -4.21 -27.45
C ARG A 387 0.69 -5.18 -26.81
N VAL A 388 0.98 -6.47 -26.82
CA VAL A 388 0.10 -7.51 -26.26
C VAL A 388 0.83 -8.14 -25.08
N ASN A 389 0.18 -8.21 -23.93
CA ASN A 389 0.67 -9.01 -22.82
C ASN A 389 -0.28 -10.19 -22.62
N ILE A 390 0.32 -11.34 -22.37
CA ILE A 390 -0.37 -12.61 -22.18
C ILE A 390 0.08 -13.14 -20.83
N SER A 391 -0.86 -13.52 -19.99
CA SER A 391 -0.56 -14.16 -18.72
C SER A 391 -1.52 -15.30 -18.47
N ASN A 392 -1.01 -16.37 -17.88
CA ASN A 392 -1.80 -17.51 -17.46
C ASN A 392 -1.50 -17.86 -16.01
N GLN A 393 -2.56 -18.15 -15.25
CA GLN A 393 -2.46 -18.76 -13.94
C GLN A 393 -3.16 -20.11 -13.99
N LEU A 394 -2.47 -21.16 -13.56
CA LEU A 394 -3.00 -22.51 -13.42
C LEU A 394 -2.87 -22.95 -11.97
N GLN A 395 -3.95 -23.47 -11.40
CA GLN A 395 -4.00 -23.97 -10.03
C GLN A 395 -4.53 -25.40 -10.01
N ARG A 396 -3.78 -26.29 -9.37
CA ARG A 396 -4.21 -27.65 -9.05
C ARG A 396 -4.37 -27.77 -7.55
N GLN A 397 -5.53 -28.24 -7.11
CA GLN A 397 -5.83 -28.49 -5.71
C GLN A 397 -6.21 -29.94 -5.50
N SER A 398 -5.66 -30.56 -4.45
CA SER A 398 -6.01 -31.91 -4.01
C SER A 398 -6.19 -31.92 -2.51
N SER A 399 -7.27 -32.55 -2.04
CA SER A 399 -7.55 -32.75 -0.62
C SER A 399 -7.76 -34.22 -0.33
N SER A 400 -7.32 -34.72 0.83
CA SER A 400 -7.63 -36.08 1.28
C SER A 400 -9.13 -36.30 1.56
N SER A 401 -9.90 -35.22 1.70
CA SER A 401 -11.36 -35.26 1.88
C SER A 401 -12.15 -35.34 0.57
N ALA A 402 -11.51 -35.08 -0.57
CA ALA A 402 -12.11 -35.14 -1.90
C ALA A 402 -11.57 -36.37 -2.65
N ALA A 403 -12.45 -37.10 -3.34
CA ALA A 403 -12.05 -38.26 -4.13
C ALA A 403 -11.18 -37.89 -5.36
N GLU A 404 -11.34 -36.66 -5.85
CA GLU A 404 -10.66 -36.16 -7.03
C GLU A 404 -9.97 -34.82 -6.78
N HIS A 405 -8.97 -34.51 -7.60
CA HIS A 405 -8.30 -33.22 -7.60
C HIS A 405 -9.00 -32.29 -8.59
N ALA A 406 -8.96 -30.98 -8.35
CA ALA A 406 -9.46 -30.00 -9.31
C ALA A 406 -8.27 -29.26 -9.93
N THR A 407 -8.35 -29.01 -11.23
CA THR A 407 -7.36 -28.20 -11.95
C THR A 407 -8.08 -27.15 -12.77
N ALA A 408 -7.85 -25.89 -12.46
CA ALA A 408 -8.49 -24.73 -13.07
C ALA A 408 -7.44 -23.68 -13.44
N GLY A 409 -7.77 -22.79 -14.34
CA GLY A 409 -6.90 -21.68 -14.69
C GLY A 409 -7.61 -20.49 -15.29
N GLN A 410 -6.85 -19.40 -15.40
CA GLN A 410 -7.29 -18.14 -15.98
C GLN A 410 -6.25 -17.68 -17.00
N LEU A 411 -6.68 -17.45 -18.23
CA LEU A 411 -5.87 -16.89 -19.31
C LEU A 411 -6.28 -15.45 -19.57
N ARG A 412 -5.33 -14.53 -19.57
CA ARG A 412 -5.56 -13.10 -19.73
C ARG A 412 -4.75 -12.56 -20.89
N PHE A 413 -5.45 -11.88 -21.80
CA PHE A 413 -4.89 -11.10 -22.88
C PHE A 413 -5.16 -9.63 -22.64
N GLN A 414 -4.15 -8.79 -22.79
CA GLN A 414 -4.31 -7.34 -22.68
C GLN A 414 -3.53 -6.63 -23.77
N THR A 415 -4.13 -5.59 -24.34
CA THR A 415 -3.49 -4.82 -25.40
C THR A 415 -3.91 -3.35 -25.39
N ARG A 416 -3.05 -2.50 -25.96
CA ARG A 416 -3.33 -1.08 -26.16
C ARG A 416 -3.16 -0.69 -27.63
N LEU A 417 -4.25 -0.27 -28.27
CA LEU A 417 -4.30 0.19 -29.65
C LEU A 417 -4.66 1.68 -29.66
N GLY A 418 -3.64 2.54 -29.67
CA GLY A 418 -3.81 3.98 -29.63
C GLY A 418 -4.45 4.44 -28.31
N ARG A 419 -5.64 5.05 -28.39
CA ARG A 419 -6.42 5.54 -27.24
C ARG A 419 -7.34 4.48 -26.62
N VAL A 420 -7.39 3.27 -27.20
CA VAL A 420 -8.23 2.17 -26.73
C VAL A 420 -7.36 1.10 -26.06
N PHE A 421 -7.74 0.73 -24.84
CA PHE A 421 -7.20 -0.42 -24.14
C PHE A 421 -8.25 -1.52 -24.10
N GLY A 422 -7.83 -2.76 -24.34
CA GLY A 422 -8.70 -3.92 -24.33
C GLY A 422 -8.10 -5.03 -23.47
N ARG A 423 -8.95 -5.71 -22.70
CA ARG A 423 -8.60 -6.89 -21.93
C ARG A 423 -9.63 -7.99 -22.17
N LEU A 424 -9.14 -9.21 -22.39
CA LEU A 424 -9.92 -10.43 -22.46
C LEU A 424 -9.42 -11.38 -21.36
N ILE A 425 -10.33 -11.91 -20.56
CA ILE A 425 -10.07 -12.91 -19.54
C ILE A 425 -10.89 -14.15 -19.89
N LEU A 426 -10.28 -15.33 -19.83
CA LEU A 426 -10.90 -16.62 -20.07
C LEU A 426 -10.64 -17.49 -18.84
N ASP A 427 -11.71 -17.89 -18.16
CA ASP A 427 -11.66 -18.82 -17.04
C ASP A 427 -11.98 -20.23 -17.55
N TYR A 428 -11.19 -21.23 -17.16
CA TYR A 428 -11.33 -22.60 -17.65
C TYR A 428 -10.99 -23.64 -16.59
N ASP A 429 -11.62 -24.80 -16.72
CA ASP A 429 -11.29 -26.01 -15.98
C ASP A 429 -10.60 -27.02 -16.91
N LEU A 430 -9.68 -27.81 -16.35
CA LEU A 430 -8.99 -28.90 -17.05
C LEU A 430 -9.33 -30.27 -16.46
N HIS A 431 -9.61 -30.34 -15.16
CA HIS A 431 -10.00 -31.56 -14.45
C HIS A 431 -11.02 -31.22 -13.35
N PRO A 432 -12.15 -31.95 -13.22
CA PRO A 432 -12.44 -33.27 -13.82
C PRO A 432 -12.79 -33.27 -15.31
N TYR A 433 -13.33 -32.16 -15.83
CA TYR A 433 -13.63 -32.00 -17.25
C TYR A 433 -12.93 -30.75 -17.78
N SER A 434 -12.62 -30.77 -19.08
CA SER A 434 -12.01 -29.61 -19.74
C SER A 434 -13.10 -28.73 -20.35
N GLU A 435 -13.33 -27.56 -19.77
CA GLU A 435 -14.36 -26.62 -20.22
C GLU A 435 -13.97 -25.16 -19.98
N LEU A 436 -14.56 -24.26 -20.76
CA LEU A 436 -14.48 -22.82 -20.51
C LEU A 436 -15.63 -22.47 -19.57
N THR A 437 -15.34 -21.88 -18.42
CA THR A 437 -16.34 -21.57 -17.38
C THR A 437 -16.83 -20.14 -17.47
N ALA A 438 -15.98 -19.19 -17.89
CA ALA A 438 -16.39 -17.82 -18.12
C ALA A 438 -15.49 -17.11 -19.14
N TYR A 439 -16.02 -16.04 -19.72
CA TYR A 439 -15.21 -15.06 -20.44
C TYR A 439 -15.61 -13.64 -20.05
N GLU A 440 -14.61 -12.76 -20.01
CA GLU A 440 -14.82 -11.35 -19.68
C GLU A 440 -14.04 -10.47 -20.66
N THR A 441 -14.71 -9.44 -21.17
CA THR A 441 -14.11 -8.41 -22.02
C THR A 441 -14.25 -7.05 -21.38
N ARG A 442 -13.15 -6.31 -21.33
CA ARG A 442 -13.13 -4.91 -20.87
C ARG A 442 -12.52 -4.01 -21.92
N PHE A 443 -13.19 -2.91 -22.22
CA PHE A 443 -12.74 -1.87 -23.11
C PHE A 443 -12.66 -0.55 -22.37
N TYR A 444 -11.52 0.12 -22.49
CA TYR A 444 -11.30 1.44 -21.93
C TYR A 444 -10.90 2.40 -23.04
N ARG A 445 -11.53 3.58 -23.07
CA ARG A 445 -11.20 4.64 -24.03
C ARG A 445 -11.21 6.01 -23.37
N SER A 446 -10.10 6.73 -23.53
CA SER A 446 -10.02 8.16 -23.23
C SER A 446 -10.53 8.96 -24.43
N LEU A 447 -11.60 9.73 -24.24
CA LEU A 447 -12.13 10.63 -25.28
C LEU A 447 -11.27 11.89 -25.36
N ASN A 448 -10.93 12.46 -24.20
CA ASN A 448 -10.00 13.57 -24.00
C ASN A 448 -9.32 13.41 -22.61
N GLU A 449 -8.50 14.38 -22.21
CA GLU A 449 -7.76 14.33 -20.94
C GLU A 449 -8.67 14.33 -19.69
N GLN A 450 -9.91 14.81 -19.84
CA GLN A 450 -10.88 14.94 -18.76
C GLN A 450 -11.93 13.82 -18.76
N PHE A 451 -12.10 13.05 -19.83
CA PHE A 451 -13.23 12.14 -19.96
C PHE A 451 -12.81 10.75 -20.47
N ASN A 452 -13.12 9.73 -19.67
CA ASN A 452 -12.85 8.34 -19.99
C ASN A 452 -14.13 7.50 -19.90
N VAL A 453 -14.23 6.50 -20.78
CA VAL A 453 -15.33 5.55 -20.85
C VAL A 453 -14.78 4.15 -20.67
N GLU A 454 -15.46 3.35 -19.86
CA GLU A 454 -15.20 1.93 -19.65
C GLU A 454 -16.45 1.12 -19.95
N LEU A 455 -16.25 -0.01 -20.63
CA LEU A 455 -17.28 -1.00 -20.92
C LEU A 455 -16.74 -2.35 -20.49
N SER A 456 -17.50 -3.07 -19.67
CA SER A 456 -17.19 -4.44 -19.26
C SER A 456 -18.37 -5.35 -19.56
N PHE A 457 -18.06 -6.56 -20.01
CA PHE A 457 -19.03 -7.62 -20.26
C PHE A 457 -18.45 -8.94 -19.78
N ARG A 458 -19.17 -9.66 -18.91
CA ARG A 458 -18.80 -10.97 -18.39
C ARG A 458 -19.94 -11.95 -18.60
N GLU A 459 -19.60 -13.13 -19.11
CA GLU A 459 -20.48 -14.29 -19.22
C GLU A 459 -19.92 -15.42 -18.38
N THR A 460 -20.75 -16.00 -17.50
CA THR A 460 -20.43 -17.22 -16.76
C THR A 460 -21.26 -18.35 -17.36
N LEU A 461 -20.59 -19.27 -18.06
CA LEU A 461 -21.19 -20.24 -18.97
C LEU A 461 -21.85 -21.42 -18.25
N ASP A 462 -21.47 -21.69 -17.01
CA ASP A 462 -22.03 -22.76 -16.18
C ASP A 462 -23.44 -22.42 -15.64
N THR A 463 -23.70 -21.13 -15.48
CA THR A 463 -24.89 -20.55 -14.86
C THR A 463 -25.73 -19.74 -15.84
N ASP A 464 -25.27 -19.60 -17.09
CA ASP A 464 -25.81 -18.67 -18.09
C ASP A 464 -25.95 -17.24 -17.55
N TYR A 465 -25.09 -16.85 -16.59
CA TYR A 465 -25.14 -15.55 -15.94
C TYR A 465 -24.33 -14.52 -16.71
N GLN A 466 -24.99 -13.42 -17.10
CA GLN A 466 -24.41 -12.35 -17.90
C GLN A 466 -24.40 -11.05 -17.11
N LYS A 467 -23.28 -10.31 -17.13
CA LYS A 467 -23.19 -8.98 -16.50
C LYS A 467 -22.56 -7.97 -17.44
N SER A 468 -23.23 -6.83 -17.61
CA SER A 468 -22.77 -5.70 -18.40
C SER A 468 -22.57 -4.46 -17.53
N GLU A 469 -21.51 -3.72 -17.79
CA GLU A 469 -21.12 -2.55 -16.99
C GLU A 469 -20.66 -1.40 -17.89
N LEU A 470 -21.18 -0.19 -17.64
CA LEU A 470 -20.80 1.07 -18.29
C LEU A 470 -20.28 2.05 -17.24
N GLY A 471 -19.01 2.42 -17.35
CA GLY A 471 -18.35 3.42 -16.51
C GLY A 471 -18.04 4.71 -17.26
N LEU A 472 -18.41 5.85 -16.68
CA LEU A 472 -18.09 7.19 -17.17
C LEU A 472 -17.26 7.93 -16.12
N ASN A 473 -16.09 8.42 -16.51
CA ASN A 473 -15.16 9.11 -15.62
C ASN A 473 -14.92 10.53 -16.13
N TRP A 474 -15.23 11.53 -15.30
CA TRP A 474 -14.90 12.93 -15.55
C TRP A 474 -13.85 13.43 -14.54
N LEU A 475 -12.67 13.80 -15.03
CA LEU A 475 -11.61 14.50 -14.30
C LEU A 475 -11.69 16.00 -14.60
N GLY A 476 -12.34 16.76 -13.72
CA GLY A 476 -12.18 18.21 -13.69
C GLY A 476 -10.91 18.62 -12.93
N ASP A 477 -10.57 19.90 -12.96
CA ASP A 477 -9.35 20.40 -12.31
C ASP A 477 -9.44 20.34 -10.77
N LYS A 478 -10.65 20.52 -10.23
CA LYS A 478 -10.94 20.62 -8.79
C LYS A 478 -11.67 19.39 -8.23
N ILE A 479 -12.46 18.72 -9.05
CA ILE A 479 -13.33 17.62 -8.64
C ILE A 479 -13.27 16.52 -9.70
N ARG A 480 -13.34 15.27 -9.25
CA ARG A 480 -13.56 14.10 -10.10
C ARG A 480 -14.97 13.57 -9.86
N LEU A 481 -15.63 13.17 -10.93
CA LEU A 481 -16.91 12.45 -10.89
C LEU A 481 -16.79 11.14 -11.66
N ASN A 482 -17.41 10.09 -11.14
CA ASN A 482 -17.63 8.84 -11.84
C ASN A 482 -19.11 8.50 -11.81
N SER A 483 -19.55 7.85 -12.87
CA SER A 483 -20.86 7.22 -12.91
C SER A 483 -20.70 5.80 -13.43
N GLN A 484 -21.31 4.85 -12.76
CA GLN A 484 -21.30 3.44 -13.13
C GLN A 484 -22.74 2.96 -13.27
N LEU A 485 -23.03 2.27 -14.36
CA LEU A 485 -24.29 1.54 -14.56
C LEU A 485 -23.94 0.07 -14.75
N SER A 486 -24.60 -0.82 -14.02
CA SER A 486 -24.52 -2.26 -14.24
C SER A 486 -25.89 -2.87 -14.42
N TYR A 487 -25.96 -3.94 -15.21
CA TYR A 487 -27.16 -4.75 -15.42
C TYR A 487 -26.74 -6.20 -15.64
N ASP A 488 -27.47 -7.13 -15.03
CA ASP A 488 -27.24 -8.56 -15.20
C ASP A 488 -28.47 -9.34 -15.67
N SER A 489 -28.25 -10.61 -15.99
CA SER A 489 -29.26 -11.53 -16.51
C SER A 489 -30.36 -11.90 -15.50
N ASP A 490 -30.18 -11.58 -14.22
CA ASP A 490 -31.17 -11.81 -13.17
C ASP A 490 -32.09 -10.58 -12.99
N ASP A 491 -32.07 -9.66 -13.96
CA ASP A 491 -32.77 -8.37 -13.96
C ASP A 491 -32.32 -7.41 -12.84
N GLU A 492 -31.16 -7.64 -12.21
CA GLU A 492 -30.60 -6.70 -11.24
C GLU A 492 -29.84 -5.58 -11.97
N TRP A 493 -30.15 -4.33 -11.64
CA TRP A 493 -29.43 -3.15 -12.10
C TRP A 493 -28.90 -2.32 -10.94
N GLU A 494 -27.76 -1.67 -11.16
CA GLU A 494 -27.17 -0.73 -10.19
C GLU A 494 -26.69 0.53 -10.92
N LEU A 495 -27.09 1.70 -10.41
CA LEU A 495 -26.58 3.01 -10.82
C LEU A 495 -25.81 3.62 -9.66
N GLY A 496 -24.53 3.90 -9.85
CA GLY A 496 -23.68 4.65 -8.93
C GLY A 496 -23.24 5.99 -9.52
N VAL A 497 -23.24 7.04 -8.72
CA VAL A 497 -22.60 8.34 -9.03
C VAL A 497 -21.74 8.74 -7.85
N ASN A 498 -20.45 8.93 -8.09
CA ASN A 498 -19.47 9.14 -7.04
C ASN A 498 -18.63 10.38 -7.35
N GLY A 499 -18.37 11.23 -6.36
CA GLY A 499 -17.54 12.42 -6.49
C GLY A 499 -16.41 12.49 -5.46
N GLN A 500 -15.27 13.05 -5.86
CA GLN A 500 -14.10 13.23 -4.99
C GLN A 500 -13.46 14.59 -5.24
N PHE A 501 -13.13 15.28 -4.15
CA PHE A 501 -12.29 16.46 -4.16
C PHE A 501 -11.49 16.54 -2.87
N SER A 502 -10.41 17.29 -2.91
CA SER A 502 -9.61 17.62 -1.75
C SER A 502 -9.61 19.12 -1.57
N PHE A 503 -9.63 19.55 -0.32
CA PHE A 503 -9.59 20.95 0.03
C PHE A 503 -8.62 21.22 1.17
N GLY A 504 -8.10 22.43 1.20
CA GLY A 504 -7.25 22.94 2.24
C GLY A 504 -7.14 24.45 2.13
N TYR A 505 -6.56 25.05 3.15
CA TYR A 505 -6.18 26.46 3.12
C TYR A 505 -4.68 26.53 3.37
N HIS A 506 -3.97 27.45 2.74
CA HIS A 506 -2.56 27.67 3.03
C HIS A 506 -2.37 29.06 3.62
N ASN A 507 -1.98 29.12 4.90
CA ASN A 507 -1.97 30.37 5.65
C ASN A 507 -0.98 31.41 5.11
N GLU A 508 0.24 31.01 4.74
CA GLU A 508 1.28 31.99 4.34
C GLU A 508 1.02 32.62 2.97
N SER A 509 0.33 31.90 2.07
CA SER A 509 -0.02 32.41 0.73
C SER A 509 -1.47 32.90 0.63
N GLU A 510 -2.24 32.75 1.70
CA GLU A 510 -3.68 33.03 1.79
C GLU A 510 -4.52 32.35 0.69
N GLN A 511 -4.10 31.17 0.23
CA GLN A 511 -4.76 30.46 -0.86
C GLN A 511 -5.70 29.36 -0.38
N LEU A 512 -6.89 29.33 -0.96
CA LEU A 512 -7.76 28.15 -0.89
C LEU A 512 -7.27 27.11 -1.90
N LEU A 513 -6.82 25.98 -1.38
CA LEU A 513 -6.38 24.85 -2.19
C LEU A 513 -7.58 23.94 -2.44
N VAL A 514 -7.95 23.75 -3.71
CA VAL A 514 -8.93 22.74 -4.13
C VAL A 514 -8.32 21.92 -5.23
N SER A 515 -8.32 20.59 -5.06
CA SER A 515 -7.66 19.68 -5.98
C SER A 515 -8.47 18.41 -6.16
N GLN A 516 -8.50 17.87 -7.38
CA GLN A 516 -9.00 16.51 -7.61
C GLN A 516 -8.06 15.41 -7.06
N ARG A 517 -6.83 15.78 -6.66
CA ARG A 517 -5.84 14.86 -6.07
C ARG A 517 -5.83 15.01 -4.55
N ARG A 518 -5.59 13.88 -3.88
CA ARG A 518 -5.49 13.80 -2.42
C ARG A 518 -4.38 14.69 -1.86
N LEU A 519 -4.75 15.53 -0.88
CA LEU A 519 -3.88 16.45 -0.15
C LEU A 519 -3.60 15.96 1.28
N ALA A 520 -4.56 15.31 1.93
CA ALA A 520 -4.40 14.87 3.31
C ALA A 520 -3.55 13.60 3.44
N SER A 521 -3.72 12.65 2.52
CA SER A 521 -3.06 11.34 2.60
C SER A 521 -1.59 11.32 2.13
N ASN A 522 -1.17 12.34 1.37
CA ASN A 522 0.14 12.44 0.72
C ASN A 522 0.85 13.74 1.11
N GLY A 523 2.13 13.87 0.74
CA GLY A 523 2.80 15.16 0.81
C GLY A 523 2.34 16.10 -0.31
N ALA A 524 2.38 17.40 -0.03
CA ALA A 524 2.12 18.44 -1.02
C ALA A 524 3.09 19.60 -0.87
N VAL A 525 3.33 20.31 -1.97
CA VAL A 525 4.17 21.52 -2.00
C VAL A 525 3.46 22.58 -2.83
N LEU A 526 3.37 23.78 -2.29
CA LEU A 526 2.98 24.98 -3.00
C LEU A 526 4.24 25.79 -3.30
N VAL A 527 4.54 25.98 -4.59
CA VAL A 527 5.70 26.78 -5.02
C VAL A 527 5.22 28.08 -5.62
N LYS A 528 5.82 29.20 -5.20
CA LYS A 528 5.67 30.51 -5.80
C LYS A 528 6.92 30.87 -6.58
N VAL A 529 6.74 31.34 -7.81
CA VAL A 529 7.81 31.86 -8.65
C VAL A 529 7.53 33.33 -8.93
N TYR A 530 8.54 34.16 -8.73
CA TYR A 530 8.46 35.60 -8.93
C TYR A 530 9.81 36.14 -9.40
N LEU A 531 9.76 37.24 -10.12
CA LEU A 531 10.91 38.05 -10.50
C LEU A 531 11.25 38.96 -9.32
N ASP A 532 12.43 38.77 -8.75
CA ASP A 532 12.88 39.52 -7.59
C ASP A 532 13.60 40.78 -8.06
N HIS A 533 12.90 41.92 -8.00
CA HIS A 533 13.40 43.16 -8.57
C HIS A 533 14.54 43.78 -7.77
N ASN A 534 14.62 43.49 -6.47
CA ASN A 534 15.61 44.07 -5.56
C ASN A 534 16.67 43.07 -5.09
N ALA A 535 16.58 41.81 -5.55
CA ALA A 535 17.47 40.69 -5.24
C ALA A 535 17.59 40.36 -3.75
N ASN A 536 16.51 40.56 -2.97
CA ASN A 536 16.50 40.30 -1.52
C ASN A 536 16.09 38.85 -1.16
N GLY A 537 15.57 38.08 -2.11
CA GLY A 537 15.12 36.70 -1.96
C GLY A 537 13.79 36.51 -1.22
N ILE A 538 12.99 37.56 -1.07
CA ILE A 538 11.71 37.58 -0.35
C ILE A 538 10.68 38.25 -1.25
N PHE A 539 9.52 37.59 -1.46
CA PHE A 539 8.47 38.21 -2.26
C PHE A 539 7.90 39.46 -1.56
N ASP A 540 8.08 40.63 -2.17
CA ASP A 540 7.55 41.90 -1.67
C ASP A 540 6.71 42.67 -2.70
N ALA A 541 6.30 43.90 -2.36
CA ALA A 541 5.38 44.69 -3.19
C ALA A 541 6.00 45.17 -4.51
N ASP A 542 7.33 45.20 -4.61
CA ASP A 542 8.06 45.61 -5.81
C ASP A 542 8.31 44.43 -6.76
N ASP A 543 7.95 43.19 -6.37
CA ASP A 543 8.18 41.96 -7.15
C ASP A 543 7.00 41.57 -8.06
N GLU A 544 7.32 40.87 -9.14
CA GLU A 544 6.33 40.41 -10.13
C GLU A 544 6.20 38.88 -10.12
N VAL A 545 4.98 38.35 -10.01
CA VAL A 545 4.75 36.90 -10.11
C VAL A 545 4.96 36.40 -11.54
N VAL A 546 5.51 35.19 -11.71
CA VAL A 546 5.84 34.67 -13.04
C VAL A 546 4.98 33.42 -13.37
N PRO A 547 4.02 33.54 -14.30
CA PRO A 547 3.19 32.42 -14.73
C PRO A 547 3.94 31.47 -15.68
N ASP A 548 3.35 30.30 -15.91
CA ASP A 548 3.80 29.30 -16.90
C ASP A 548 5.20 28.68 -16.69
N VAL A 549 5.82 28.92 -15.53
CA VAL A 549 7.11 28.35 -15.15
C VAL A 549 6.94 26.92 -14.67
N ARG A 550 7.69 26.00 -15.25
CA ARG A 550 7.65 24.58 -14.89
C ARG A 550 8.55 24.30 -13.69
N ILE A 551 7.96 23.75 -12.63
CA ILE A 551 8.67 23.24 -11.45
C ILE A 551 8.75 21.72 -11.50
N ARG A 552 9.88 21.16 -11.07
CA ARG A 552 10.13 19.71 -11.08
C ARG A 552 10.61 19.22 -9.71
N ALA A 553 10.05 18.10 -9.26
CA ALA A 553 10.55 17.28 -8.16
C ALA A 553 11.35 16.10 -8.76
N LEU A 554 12.68 16.13 -8.66
CA LEU A 554 13.54 15.24 -9.45
C LEU A 554 13.42 13.77 -9.05
N GLN A 555 13.46 13.46 -7.76
CA GLN A 555 13.44 12.07 -7.26
C GLN A 555 12.03 11.48 -7.29
N ASN A 556 11.01 12.33 -7.16
CA ASN A 556 9.61 11.90 -7.15
C ASN A 556 8.96 11.97 -8.56
N TYR A 557 9.70 12.43 -9.58
CA TYR A 557 9.26 12.58 -10.98
C TYR A 557 7.96 13.38 -11.17
N MET A 558 7.65 14.30 -10.27
CA MET A 558 6.51 15.20 -10.40
C MET A 558 6.91 16.52 -11.03
N GLN A 559 5.96 17.15 -11.71
CA GLN A 559 6.12 18.49 -12.23
C GLN A 559 4.76 19.19 -12.35
N GLY A 560 4.80 20.50 -12.42
CA GLY A 560 3.64 21.36 -12.64
C GLY A 560 4.09 22.70 -13.19
N LYS A 561 3.15 23.51 -13.64
CA LYS A 561 3.40 24.87 -14.11
C LYS A 561 2.74 25.88 -13.19
N THR A 562 3.35 27.06 -13.04
CA THR A 562 2.75 28.17 -12.31
C THR A 562 1.53 28.73 -13.03
N ASP A 563 0.52 29.10 -12.27
CA ASP A 563 -0.69 29.79 -12.72
C ASP A 563 -0.46 31.30 -12.88
N GLU A 564 -1.52 32.06 -13.16
CA GLU A 564 -1.49 33.52 -13.29
C GLU A 564 -1.02 34.25 -12.02
N GLN A 565 -1.07 33.60 -10.86
CA GLN A 565 -0.58 34.11 -9.59
C GLN A 565 0.88 33.69 -9.31
N GLY A 566 1.55 33.04 -10.28
CA GLY A 566 2.89 32.52 -10.13
C GLY A 566 2.97 31.30 -9.20
N LEU A 567 1.86 30.62 -8.95
CA LEU A 567 1.75 29.52 -7.98
C LEU A 567 1.58 28.17 -8.66
N VAL A 568 2.19 27.14 -8.10
CA VAL A 568 1.96 25.75 -8.52
C VAL A 568 1.84 24.82 -7.31
N LEU A 569 0.74 24.06 -7.27
CA LEU A 569 0.53 23.01 -6.27
C LEU A 569 0.97 21.65 -6.83
N LEU A 570 2.04 21.09 -6.26
CA LEU A 570 2.47 19.72 -6.50
C LEU A 570 1.93 18.83 -5.37
N SER A 571 0.82 18.15 -5.62
CA SER A 571 0.17 17.21 -4.69
C SER A 571 0.43 15.75 -5.06
N GLY A 572 0.38 14.85 -4.08
CA GLY A 572 0.55 13.40 -4.28
C GLY A 572 1.99 12.93 -4.09
N MET A 573 2.79 13.68 -3.32
CA MET A 573 4.20 13.37 -3.13
C MET A 573 4.38 12.18 -2.17
N PRO A 574 5.26 11.21 -2.48
CA PRO A 574 5.66 10.18 -1.54
C PRO A 574 6.18 10.79 -0.23
N VAL A 575 5.69 10.28 0.89
CA VAL A 575 5.98 10.81 2.22
C VAL A 575 7.31 10.27 2.74
N ASN A 576 8.01 11.07 3.54
CA ASN A 576 9.33 10.74 4.10
C ASN A 576 10.45 10.48 3.06
N GLN A 577 10.17 10.63 1.76
CA GLN A 577 11.14 10.51 0.68
C GLN A 577 11.70 11.88 0.31
N LYS A 578 13.01 12.07 0.48
CA LYS A 578 13.68 13.34 0.17
C LYS A 578 13.71 13.59 -1.35
N THR A 579 13.29 14.77 -1.80
CA THR A 579 13.34 15.18 -3.21
C THR A 579 13.84 16.62 -3.39
N ASP A 580 14.58 16.84 -4.47
CA ASP A 580 15.07 18.13 -4.93
C ASP A 580 13.98 18.80 -5.78
N MET A 581 13.65 20.05 -5.43
CA MET A 581 12.67 20.91 -6.09
C MET A 581 13.41 21.96 -6.89
N VAL A 582 13.19 22.01 -8.21
CA VAL A 582 13.95 22.87 -9.12
C VAL A 582 13.05 23.54 -10.15
N ILE A 583 13.45 24.73 -10.62
CA ILE A 583 12.88 25.37 -11.81
C ILE A 583 13.46 24.72 -13.06
N ASP A 584 12.60 24.38 -14.02
CA ASP A 584 13.01 24.04 -15.36
C ASP A 584 13.28 25.32 -16.17
N THR A 585 14.55 25.70 -16.27
CA THR A 585 14.97 26.93 -16.96
C THR A 585 14.56 26.98 -18.43
N GLN A 586 14.26 25.85 -19.07
CA GLN A 586 13.76 25.80 -20.45
C GLN A 586 12.31 26.28 -20.58
N SER A 587 11.59 26.39 -19.46
CA SER A 587 10.21 26.90 -19.43
C SER A 587 10.13 28.42 -19.25
N LEU A 588 11.26 29.09 -18.95
CA LEU A 588 11.28 30.53 -18.78
C LEU A 588 11.20 31.22 -20.16
N GLU A 589 10.18 32.04 -20.36
CA GLU A 589 10.04 32.86 -21.57
C GLU A 589 10.97 34.09 -21.56
N MET A 590 11.72 34.29 -20.47
CA MET A 590 12.63 35.40 -20.25
C MET A 590 14.10 34.95 -20.44
N PRO A 591 14.72 35.18 -21.60
CA PRO A 591 16.03 34.60 -21.94
C PRO A 591 17.22 35.12 -21.12
N PHE A 592 17.04 36.21 -20.37
CA PHE A 592 18.09 36.84 -19.55
C PHE A 592 17.88 36.67 -18.03
N VAL A 593 16.81 35.98 -17.64
CA VAL A 593 16.43 35.78 -16.24
C VAL A 593 16.85 34.37 -15.81
N ILE A 594 17.43 34.25 -14.62
CA ILE A 594 17.95 32.98 -14.10
C ILE A 594 17.51 32.77 -12.66
N PRO A 595 17.17 31.55 -12.23
CA PRO A 595 16.87 31.29 -10.84
C PRO A 595 17.99 31.75 -9.90
N ALA A 596 17.64 32.45 -8.83
CA ALA A 596 18.60 32.91 -7.83
C ALA A 596 19.27 31.76 -7.06
N SER A 597 18.68 30.56 -7.09
CA SER A 597 19.24 29.33 -6.51
C SER A 597 19.04 28.12 -7.42
N GLU A 598 19.85 27.08 -7.22
CA GLU A 598 19.68 25.79 -7.92
C GLU A 598 18.40 25.04 -7.50
N GLY A 599 17.72 25.50 -6.43
CA GLY A 599 16.54 24.88 -5.84
C GLY A 599 16.73 24.47 -4.38
N VAL A 600 15.79 23.72 -3.84
CA VAL A 600 15.83 23.25 -2.44
C VAL A 600 15.42 21.78 -2.34
N ALA A 601 15.96 21.06 -1.38
CA ALA A 601 15.50 19.71 -1.07
C ALA A 601 14.47 19.73 0.06
N ILE A 602 13.44 18.91 -0.06
CA ILE A 602 12.37 18.77 0.93
C ILE A 602 12.14 17.30 1.26
N THR A 603 11.49 17.06 2.40
CA THR A 603 10.97 15.74 2.77
C THR A 603 9.47 15.90 3.00
N PRO A 604 8.61 15.53 2.05
CA PRO A 604 7.17 15.71 2.17
C PRO A 604 6.60 14.91 3.36
N ARG A 605 5.68 15.53 4.11
CA ARG A 605 4.95 14.92 5.23
C ARG A 605 3.46 14.85 4.91
N ARG A 606 2.75 13.89 5.51
CA ARG A 606 1.29 13.80 5.40
C ARG A 606 0.61 15.01 6.03
N GLY A 607 -0.49 15.47 5.44
CA GLY A 607 -1.29 16.54 6.02
C GLY A 607 -0.61 17.90 6.10
N TYR A 608 0.46 18.11 5.34
CA TYR A 608 1.21 19.37 5.35
C TYR A 608 1.56 19.79 3.92
N VAL A 609 1.27 21.07 3.61
CA VAL A 609 1.67 21.71 2.36
C VAL A 609 2.92 22.52 2.63
N GLU A 610 4.06 22.09 2.08
CA GLU A 610 5.28 22.88 2.16
C GLU A 610 5.18 24.08 1.23
N TYR A 611 5.48 25.27 1.73
CA TYR A 611 5.56 26.47 0.89
C TYR A 611 7.00 26.75 0.49
N LEU A 612 7.24 26.93 -0.81
CA LEU A 612 8.53 27.28 -1.36
C LEU A 612 8.40 28.53 -2.21
N GLU A 613 9.43 29.36 -2.13
CA GLU A 613 9.58 30.58 -2.92
C GLU A 613 10.83 30.44 -3.77
N PHE A 614 10.69 30.62 -5.08
CA PHE A 614 11.80 30.61 -6.02
C PHE A 614 11.90 31.97 -6.73
N PRO A 615 12.80 32.84 -6.26
CA PRO A 615 13.11 34.09 -6.94
C PRO A 615 13.90 33.85 -8.23
N LEU A 616 13.59 34.66 -9.24
CA LEU A 616 14.19 34.71 -10.57
C LEU A 616 14.97 36.01 -10.79
#